data_AF-A0AA86NM01-F1
#
_entry.id   AF-A0AA86NM01-F1
#
_cell.length_a   1.000
_cell.length_b   1.000
_cell.length_c   1.000
_cell.angle_alpha   90.00
_cell.angle_beta   90.00
_cell.angle_gamma   90.00
#
_symmetry.space_group_name_H-M   'P 1'
#
loop_
_entity.id
_entity.type
_entity.pdbx_description
1 polymer ?
#
loop_
_entity_poly.entity_id
_entity_poly.type
_entity_poly.pdbx_seq_one_letter_code
_entity_poly.pdbx_strand_id
1 'polypeptide(L)'
;MSIREADLQRFNELCTNPEYTHVVQNQLLKKVITSGDGEKCPDWNATVKVHYHGTMLDGSVFDSSVRRNEPFEFHVGQGAVIKGWDKGVPTMQVNEKSYFVIHPDMAYGPSGSGSIPAKAVICFEVTLLDFVEDDHEYPTTAEEKLQAAKIRQEAGKVLFGEQKFTRANAKYEKGTQLLESIVTDSNELKVECFRLRATLFANMCLCFQKLNQFALSVKNGKEALKILVDNSVVDDDLRVKIYSRIIKSLVQMKKIEEAIKIGNEGVESVKDGSLISKELAKAKQIQAEEEAKRKQMYAKMMKPSFLGGNGGSDAGAKTGDQKDI
;
A
#
# COMPACT_ATOMS: atom_id res chain seq x y z
N MET A 1 -10.63 -14.56 24.95
CA MET A 1 -9.69 -13.81 24.11
C MET A 1 -8.71 -14.81 23.55
N SER A 2 -8.52 -14.84 22.23
CA SER A 2 -7.51 -15.73 21.63
C SER A 2 -6.10 -15.26 22.03
N ILE A 3 -5.12 -16.16 22.06
CA ILE A 3 -3.71 -15.81 22.38
C ILE A 3 -3.23 -14.63 21.51
N ARG A 4 -3.67 -14.56 20.25
CA ARG A 4 -3.27 -13.49 19.31
C ARG A 4 -3.95 -12.15 19.59
N GLU A 5 -5.19 -12.16 20.07
CA GLU A 5 -5.83 -10.93 20.55
C GLU A 5 -5.12 -10.39 21.79
N ALA A 6 -4.71 -11.28 22.70
CA ALA A 6 -3.93 -10.90 23.88
C ALA A 6 -2.55 -10.33 23.50
N ASP A 7 -1.85 -10.93 22.53
CA ASP A 7 -0.56 -10.42 22.03
C ASP A 7 -0.70 -9.03 21.41
N LEU A 8 -1.75 -8.80 20.61
CA LEU A 8 -2.02 -7.49 20.02
C LEU A 8 -2.39 -6.44 21.07
N GLN A 9 -3.17 -6.83 22.09
CA GLN A 9 -3.46 -5.94 23.21
C GLN A 9 -2.17 -5.54 23.93
N ARG A 10 -1.31 -6.50 24.25
CA ARG A 10 -0.02 -6.24 24.91
C ARG A 10 0.92 -5.41 24.03
N PHE A 11 0.91 -5.60 22.71
CA PHE A 11 1.63 -4.72 21.79
C PHE A 11 1.13 -3.27 21.88
N ASN A 12 -0.19 -3.05 21.89
CA ASN A 12 -0.77 -1.72 22.01
C ASN A 12 -0.42 -1.05 23.35
N GLU A 13 -0.35 -1.82 24.44
CA GLU A 13 0.13 -1.32 25.73
C GLU A 13 1.59 -0.84 25.62
N LEU A 14 2.45 -1.60 24.96
CA LEU A 14 3.84 -1.22 24.71
C LEU A 14 3.98 0.04 23.84
N CYS A 15 3.04 0.31 22.91
CA CYS A 15 3.02 1.56 22.13
C CYS A 15 2.82 2.82 22.98
N THR A 16 2.38 2.68 24.24
CA THR A 16 2.24 3.80 25.17
C THR A 16 3.39 3.91 26.16
N ASN A 17 4.31 2.94 26.15
CA ASN A 17 5.44 2.91 27.06
C ASN A 17 6.57 3.84 26.55
N PRO A 18 6.99 4.86 27.33
CA PRO A 18 8.01 5.83 26.91
C PRO A 18 9.42 5.24 26.74
N GLU A 19 9.69 4.03 27.24
CA GLU A 19 10.96 3.33 27.00
C GLU A 19 11.11 2.84 25.56
N TYR A 20 10.01 2.80 24.79
CA TYR A 20 9.99 2.36 23.42
C TYR A 20 9.85 3.53 22.46
N THR A 21 10.81 3.64 21.54
CA THR A 21 10.75 4.55 20.41
C THR A 21 9.97 3.90 19.26
N HIS A 22 9.08 4.68 18.64
CA HIS A 22 8.35 4.26 17.46
C HIS A 22 9.23 4.45 16.21
N VAL A 23 9.81 3.36 15.71
CA VAL A 23 10.54 3.40 14.42
C VAL A 23 9.54 3.50 13.26
N VAL A 24 8.42 2.78 13.38
CA VAL A 24 7.23 2.95 12.53
C VAL A 24 6.02 3.03 13.43
N GLN A 25 5.25 4.12 13.30
CA GLN A 25 4.16 4.45 14.21
C GLN A 25 3.19 3.28 14.39
N ASN A 26 3.06 2.79 15.63
CA ASN A 26 2.18 1.69 16.03
C ASN A 26 2.41 0.37 15.26
N GLN A 27 3.62 0.16 14.72
CA GLN A 27 3.93 -1.05 13.94
C GLN A 27 5.32 -1.63 14.25
N LEU A 28 6.28 -0.78 14.62
CA LEU A 28 7.63 -1.20 14.98
C LEU A 28 8.14 -0.35 16.15
N LEU A 29 8.33 -1.01 17.28
CA LEU A 29 8.87 -0.40 18.49
C LEU A 29 10.32 -0.84 18.68
N LYS A 30 11.16 0.07 19.17
CA LYS A 30 12.57 -0.16 19.50
C LYS A 30 12.84 0.31 20.92
N LYS A 31 13.51 -0.52 21.72
CA LYS A 31 14.11 -0.14 23.00
C LYS A 31 15.61 -0.44 22.94
N VAL A 32 16.45 0.56 23.14
CA VAL A 32 17.90 0.36 23.24
C VAL A 32 18.20 -0.30 24.58
N ILE A 33 18.82 -1.49 24.56
CA ILE A 33 19.26 -2.21 25.76
C ILE A 33 20.68 -1.75 26.12
N THR A 34 21.55 -1.67 25.12
CA THR A 34 22.92 -1.20 25.25
C THR A 34 23.21 -0.30 24.07
N SER A 35 23.63 0.93 24.34
CA SER A 35 24.02 1.88 23.31
C SER A 35 25.21 1.35 22.51
N GLY A 36 25.24 1.67 21.22
CA GLY A 36 26.42 1.42 20.40
C GLY A 36 27.52 2.42 20.68
N ASP A 37 28.67 2.20 20.06
CA ASP A 37 29.85 3.06 20.11
C ASP A 37 30.20 3.69 18.75
N GLY A 38 29.44 3.36 17.71
CA GLY A 38 29.58 3.94 16.37
C GLY A 38 28.90 5.29 16.19
N GLU A 39 29.51 6.19 15.41
CA GLU A 39 28.91 7.50 15.07
C GLU A 39 27.81 7.41 13.99
N LYS A 40 27.81 6.33 13.20
CA LYS A 40 26.91 6.13 12.06
C LYS A 40 26.01 4.91 12.24
N CYS A 41 24.86 4.96 11.59
CA CYS A 41 23.96 3.82 11.43
C CYS A 41 24.01 3.33 9.97
N PRO A 42 23.71 2.05 9.69
CA PRO A 42 23.76 1.51 8.34
C PRO A 42 22.78 2.22 7.40
N ASP A 43 23.28 2.69 6.27
CA ASP A 43 22.46 3.27 5.20
C ASP A 43 21.77 2.20 4.34
N TRP A 44 20.92 2.67 3.43
CA TRP A 44 20.28 1.82 2.44
C TRP A 44 21.30 1.01 1.62
N ASN A 45 21.05 -0.29 1.43
CA ASN A 45 21.93 -1.24 0.73
C ASN A 45 23.26 -1.57 1.43
N ALA A 46 23.54 -0.99 2.59
CA ALA A 46 24.64 -1.47 3.43
C ALA A 46 24.45 -2.97 3.73
N THR A 47 25.55 -3.71 3.68
CA THR A 47 25.60 -5.08 4.15
C THR A 47 25.81 -5.03 5.64
N VAL A 48 24.80 -5.44 6.42
CA VAL A 48 24.87 -5.45 7.87
C VAL A 48 25.10 -6.86 8.37
N LYS A 49 25.85 -6.97 9.47
CA LYS A 49 26.13 -8.21 10.18
C LYS A 49 25.57 -8.13 11.59
N VAL A 50 24.66 -9.05 11.93
CA VAL A 50 23.95 -8.99 13.21
C VAL A 50 23.97 -10.32 13.96
N HIS A 51 23.98 -10.22 15.29
CA HIS A 51 23.51 -11.31 16.15
C HIS A 51 22.08 -11.05 16.62
N TYR A 52 21.29 -12.11 16.77
CA TYR A 52 19.91 -11.97 17.22
C TYR A 52 19.36 -13.18 17.98
N HIS A 53 18.31 -12.89 18.75
CA HIS A 53 17.38 -13.84 19.34
C HIS A 53 15.95 -13.42 18.97
N GLY A 54 15.26 -14.26 18.20
CA GLY A 54 13.85 -14.08 17.84
C GLY A 54 12.95 -14.85 18.79
N THR A 55 12.01 -14.15 19.42
CA THR A 55 11.06 -14.74 20.38
C THR A 55 9.63 -14.34 20.09
N MET A 56 8.68 -15.17 20.51
CA MET A 56 7.30 -14.71 20.69
C MET A 56 7.23 -13.75 21.88
N LEU A 57 6.07 -13.10 22.04
CA LEU A 57 5.82 -12.15 23.14
C LEU A 57 5.81 -12.80 24.54
N ASP A 58 5.61 -14.12 24.59
CA ASP A 58 5.73 -14.94 25.82
C ASP A 58 7.19 -15.33 26.15
N GLY A 59 8.16 -14.95 25.31
CA GLY A 59 9.57 -15.26 25.47
C GLY A 59 10.03 -16.58 24.83
N SER A 60 9.12 -17.37 24.24
CA SER A 60 9.50 -18.59 23.53
C SER A 60 10.38 -18.28 22.31
N VAL A 61 11.57 -18.85 22.27
CA VAL A 61 12.55 -18.62 21.20
C VAL A 61 12.16 -19.44 19.98
N PHE A 62 11.96 -18.80 18.83
CA PHE A 62 11.72 -19.49 17.56
C PHE A 62 12.97 -19.53 16.67
N ASP A 63 13.91 -18.59 16.85
CA ASP A 63 15.14 -18.54 16.06
C ASP A 63 16.25 -17.78 16.79
N SER A 64 17.52 -18.12 16.55
CA SER A 64 18.68 -17.41 17.12
C SER A 64 19.97 -17.70 16.35
N SER A 65 20.64 -16.62 15.93
CA SER A 65 21.98 -16.73 15.33
C SER A 65 23.07 -17.00 16.35
N VAL A 66 22.92 -16.52 17.59
CA VAL A 66 23.85 -16.79 18.69
C VAL A 66 23.88 -18.28 19.05
N ARG A 67 22.73 -18.96 19.07
CA ARG A 67 22.67 -20.42 19.29
C ARG A 67 23.36 -21.22 18.19
N ARG A 68 23.40 -20.68 16.96
CA ARG A 68 24.12 -21.28 15.84
C ARG A 68 25.61 -20.90 15.80
N ASN A 69 26.02 -19.94 16.63
CA ASN A 69 27.35 -19.34 16.62
C ASN A 69 27.75 -18.78 15.24
N GLU A 70 26.78 -18.27 14.49
CA GLU A 70 26.98 -17.76 13.13
C GLU A 70 26.18 -16.46 12.97
N PRO A 71 26.83 -15.30 12.81
CA PRO A 71 26.15 -14.03 12.54
C PRO A 71 25.31 -14.11 11.26
N PHE A 72 24.24 -13.33 11.21
CA PHE A 72 23.41 -13.23 10.02
C PHE A 72 23.72 -11.95 9.25
N GLU A 73 23.95 -12.09 7.95
CA GLU A 73 24.26 -10.99 7.06
C GLU A 73 23.11 -10.73 6.07
N PHE A 74 22.77 -9.47 5.87
CA PHE A 74 21.77 -9.08 4.88
C PHE A 74 22.00 -7.66 4.37
N HIS A 75 21.39 -7.34 3.23
CA HIS A 75 21.42 -6.00 2.66
C HIS A 75 20.22 -5.19 3.12
N VAL A 76 20.48 -4.03 3.70
CA VAL A 76 19.44 -3.14 4.24
C VAL A 76 18.48 -2.69 3.15
N GLY A 77 17.18 -2.87 3.44
CA GLY A 77 16.10 -2.31 2.65
C GLY A 77 15.84 -3.09 1.35
N GLN A 78 16.56 -4.17 1.04
CA GLN A 78 16.34 -4.97 -0.19
C GLN A 78 15.14 -5.91 -0.11
N GLY A 79 14.41 -5.96 1.01
CA GLY A 79 13.32 -6.92 1.23
C GLY A 79 13.83 -8.36 1.30
N ALA A 80 15.09 -8.54 1.70
CA ALA A 80 15.72 -9.84 1.94
C ALA A 80 15.30 -10.43 3.30
N VAL A 81 14.83 -9.57 4.21
CA VAL A 81 14.37 -9.89 5.57
C VAL A 81 12.95 -9.35 5.77
N ILE A 82 12.37 -9.59 6.95
CA ILE A 82 11.08 -8.98 7.33
C ILE A 82 11.18 -7.45 7.33
N LYS A 83 10.07 -6.77 7.01
CA LYS A 83 10.04 -5.30 6.91
C LYS A 83 10.49 -4.60 8.18
N GLY A 84 10.21 -5.18 9.35
CA GLY A 84 10.62 -4.66 10.64
C GLY A 84 12.13 -4.56 10.78
N TRP A 85 12.89 -5.51 10.23
CA TRP A 85 14.34 -5.46 10.21
C TRP A 85 14.87 -4.44 9.21
N ASP A 86 14.30 -4.42 8.00
CA ASP A 86 14.64 -3.44 6.96
C ASP A 86 14.42 -1.98 7.40
N LYS A 87 13.60 -1.74 8.44
CA LYS A 87 13.37 -0.41 9.04
C LYS A 87 14.05 -0.22 10.39
N GLY A 88 14.20 -1.27 11.19
CA GLY A 88 14.71 -1.21 12.56
C GLY A 88 16.23 -1.22 12.63
N VAL A 89 16.89 -2.16 11.96
CA VAL A 89 18.35 -2.31 12.00
C VAL A 89 19.11 -1.06 11.50
N PRO A 90 18.63 -0.33 10.47
CA PRO A 90 19.24 0.94 10.04
C PRO A 90 19.18 2.08 11.06
N THR A 91 18.47 1.90 12.18
CA THR A 91 18.46 2.86 13.28
C THR A 91 19.48 2.55 14.38
N MET A 92 20.23 1.46 14.24
CA MET A 92 21.18 0.98 15.23
C MET A 92 22.60 1.42 14.91
N GLN A 93 23.37 1.72 15.94
CA GLN A 93 24.82 1.92 15.85
C GLN A 93 25.57 0.59 15.97
N VAL A 94 26.82 0.53 15.50
CA VAL A 94 27.70 -0.63 15.74
C VAL A 94 27.81 -0.88 17.25
N ASN A 95 27.82 -2.16 17.64
CA ASN A 95 27.76 -2.68 19.00
C ASN A 95 26.48 -2.36 19.78
N GLU A 96 25.52 -1.64 19.19
CA GLU A 96 24.23 -1.41 19.83
C GLU A 96 23.48 -2.74 19.95
N LYS A 97 22.94 -2.99 21.15
CA LYS A 97 21.95 -4.03 21.40
C LYS A 97 20.58 -3.39 21.58
N SER A 98 19.64 -3.77 20.73
CA SER A 98 18.27 -3.25 20.74
C SER A 98 17.24 -4.36 20.79
N TYR A 99 16.13 -4.07 21.47
CA TYR A 99 14.93 -4.91 21.50
C TYR A 99 13.87 -4.33 20.59
N PHE A 100 13.49 -5.10 19.57
CA PHE A 100 12.41 -4.75 18.65
C PHE A 100 11.15 -5.52 19.01
N VAL A 101 10.00 -4.84 19.01
CA VAL A 101 8.67 -5.45 19.06
C VAL A 101 7.96 -5.12 17.77
N ILE A 102 7.58 -6.16 17.02
CA ILE A 102 7.19 -6.04 15.62
C ILE A 102 5.75 -6.51 15.44
N HIS A 103 4.90 -5.60 14.98
CA HIS A 103 3.51 -5.91 14.61
C HIS A 103 3.48 -6.87 13.40
N PRO A 104 2.47 -7.76 13.28
CA PRO A 104 2.37 -8.74 12.19
C PRO A 104 2.57 -8.17 10.78
N ASP A 105 2.08 -6.95 10.52
CA ASP A 105 2.18 -6.28 9.21
C ASP A 105 3.63 -5.92 8.80
N MET A 106 4.53 -5.86 9.79
CA MET A 106 5.96 -5.65 9.64
C MET A 106 6.78 -6.94 9.83
N ALA A 107 6.13 -8.05 10.17
CA ALA A 107 6.72 -9.36 10.41
C ALA A 107 6.28 -10.37 9.32
N TYR A 108 5.74 -11.53 9.73
CA TYR A 108 5.33 -12.63 8.85
C TYR A 108 3.84 -12.60 8.44
N GLY A 109 3.11 -11.55 8.85
CA GLY A 109 1.77 -11.26 8.36
C GLY A 109 0.73 -12.36 8.62
N PRO A 110 -0.33 -12.45 7.79
CA PRO A 110 -1.46 -13.35 8.02
C PRO A 110 -1.15 -14.82 7.77
N SER A 111 -0.02 -15.14 7.14
CA SER A 111 0.36 -16.51 6.81
C SER A 111 1.30 -17.14 7.85
N GLY A 112 2.03 -16.33 8.62
CA GLY A 112 3.08 -16.83 9.50
C GLY A 112 4.27 -17.41 8.72
N SER A 113 5.13 -18.17 9.40
CA SER A 113 6.28 -18.86 8.79
C SER A 113 6.82 -19.96 9.70
N GLY A 114 6.85 -21.21 9.23
CA GLY A 114 7.38 -22.33 10.01
C GLY A 114 6.68 -22.48 11.37
N SER A 115 7.43 -22.37 12.46
CA SER A 115 6.91 -22.38 13.84
C SER A 115 6.21 -21.08 14.26
N ILE A 116 6.26 -20.03 13.44
CA ILE A 116 5.66 -18.72 13.70
C ILE A 116 4.22 -18.69 13.22
N PRO A 117 3.23 -18.55 14.12
CA PRO A 117 1.84 -18.55 13.74
C PRO A 117 1.43 -17.34 12.89
N ALA A 118 0.32 -17.49 12.18
CA ALA A 118 -0.36 -16.39 11.51
C ALA A 118 -0.64 -15.23 12.47
N LYS A 119 -0.40 -14.00 12.00
CA LYS A 119 -0.67 -12.76 12.73
C LYS A 119 0.02 -12.67 14.10
N ALA A 120 1.17 -13.31 14.28
CA ALA A 120 1.94 -13.23 15.52
C ALA A 120 2.68 -11.89 15.65
N VAL A 121 2.59 -11.27 16.83
CA VAL A 121 3.54 -10.25 17.27
C VAL A 121 4.82 -10.98 17.67
N ILE A 122 5.96 -10.51 17.17
CA ILE A 122 7.26 -11.12 17.45
C ILE A 122 8.23 -10.08 18.00
N CYS A 123 9.21 -10.57 18.73
CA CYS A 123 10.25 -9.77 19.33
C CYS A 123 11.61 -10.22 18.85
N PHE A 124 12.53 -9.27 18.73
CA PHE A 124 13.93 -9.56 18.46
C PHE A 124 14.83 -8.77 19.39
N GLU A 125 15.70 -9.46 20.11
CA GLU A 125 16.93 -8.84 20.60
C GLU A 125 17.95 -8.93 19.47
N VAL A 126 18.44 -7.78 18.99
CA VAL A 126 19.42 -7.68 17.90
C VAL A 126 20.64 -6.94 18.41
N THR A 127 21.83 -7.43 18.08
CA THR A 127 23.10 -6.73 18.24
C THR A 127 23.68 -6.47 16.86
N LEU A 128 23.89 -5.20 16.51
CA LEU A 128 24.59 -4.85 15.27
C LEU A 128 26.09 -5.01 15.50
N LEU A 129 26.72 -5.95 14.81
CA LEU A 129 28.14 -6.27 15.01
C LEU A 129 29.02 -5.41 14.13
N ASP A 130 28.61 -5.24 12.87
CA ASP A 130 29.35 -4.48 11.87
C ASP A 130 28.42 -4.16 10.70
N PHE A 131 28.81 -3.18 9.89
CA PHE A 131 28.22 -2.98 8.58
C PHE A 131 29.27 -2.45 7.60
N VAL A 132 29.18 -2.94 6.37
CA VAL A 132 29.93 -2.39 5.24
C VAL A 132 28.94 -1.61 4.40
N GLU A 133 29.17 -0.31 4.31
CA GLU A 133 28.55 0.47 3.24
C GLU A 133 29.14 -0.05 1.93
N ASP A 134 28.27 -0.62 1.09
CA ASP A 134 28.63 -0.89 -0.29
C ASP A 134 28.99 0.49 -0.86
N ASP A 135 30.26 0.70 -1.23
CA ASP A 135 30.92 1.98 -1.53
C ASP A 135 30.40 2.64 -2.82
N HIS A 136 29.08 2.64 -2.99
CA HIS A 136 28.36 3.63 -3.74
C HIS A 136 28.05 4.76 -2.78
N GLU A 137 29.00 5.70 -2.69
CA GLU A 137 28.76 7.08 -2.28
C GLU A 137 27.30 7.44 -2.57
N TYR A 138 26.50 7.60 -1.50
CA TYR A 138 25.07 7.85 -1.65
C TYR A 138 24.93 9.04 -2.59
N PRO A 139 24.12 8.94 -3.66
CA PRO A 139 24.09 9.99 -4.67
C PRO A 139 23.74 11.32 -3.99
N THR A 140 24.70 12.22 -3.92
CA THR A 140 24.55 13.48 -3.19
C THR A 140 24.07 14.58 -4.13
N THR A 141 24.56 14.53 -5.37
CA THR A 141 24.17 15.43 -6.45
C THR A 141 22.82 15.02 -7.04
N ALA A 142 22.14 15.98 -7.66
CA ALA A 142 20.86 15.73 -8.32
C ALA A 142 21.03 14.77 -9.52
N GLU A 143 22.16 14.84 -10.20
CA GLU A 143 22.54 14.02 -11.35
C GLU A 143 22.70 12.56 -10.94
N GLU A 144 23.46 12.29 -9.88
CA GLU A 144 23.64 10.93 -9.37
C GLU A 144 22.31 10.36 -8.83
N LYS A 145 21.50 11.19 -8.15
CA LYS A 145 20.19 10.76 -7.64
C LYS A 145 19.27 10.37 -8.79
N LEU A 146 19.28 11.15 -9.86
CA LEU A 146 18.55 10.86 -11.08
C LEU A 146 19.02 9.55 -11.72
N GLN A 147 20.33 9.34 -11.86
CA GLN A 147 20.88 8.09 -12.42
C GLN A 147 20.53 6.87 -11.55
N ALA A 148 20.71 6.99 -10.24
CA ALA A 148 20.37 5.94 -9.29
C ALA A 148 18.87 5.60 -9.30
N ALA A 149 18.00 6.60 -9.51
CA ALA A 149 16.56 6.39 -9.67
C ALA A 149 16.23 5.73 -11.03
N LYS A 150 16.94 6.05 -12.12
CA LYS A 150 16.79 5.39 -13.43
C LYS A 150 17.16 3.91 -13.37
N ILE A 151 18.26 3.56 -12.70
CA ILE A 151 18.66 2.16 -12.48
C ILE A 151 17.57 1.39 -11.74
N ARG A 152 16.98 1.99 -10.68
CA ARG A 152 15.87 1.40 -9.94
C ARG A 152 14.60 1.27 -10.77
N GLN A 153 14.32 2.24 -11.64
CA GLN A 153 13.22 2.15 -12.59
C GLN A 153 13.39 0.91 -13.46
N GLU A 154 14.57 0.69 -14.02
CA GLU A 154 14.81 -0.43 -14.93
C GLU A 154 14.78 -1.77 -14.21
N ALA A 155 15.41 -1.88 -13.04
CA ALA A 155 15.29 -3.07 -12.20
C ALA A 155 13.82 -3.37 -11.83
N GLY A 156 13.03 -2.33 -11.56
CA GLY A 156 11.59 -2.47 -11.32
C GLY A 156 10.84 -2.97 -12.56
N LYS A 157 11.18 -2.50 -13.77
CA LYS A 157 10.55 -2.97 -15.02
C LYS A 157 10.87 -4.44 -15.30
N VAL A 158 12.12 -4.86 -15.09
CA VAL A 158 12.53 -6.27 -15.22
C VAL A 158 11.70 -7.14 -14.28
N LEU A 159 11.65 -6.79 -12.99
CA LEU A 159 10.85 -7.51 -11.98
C LEU A 159 9.35 -7.50 -12.31
N PHE A 160 8.85 -6.41 -12.88
CA PHE A 160 7.46 -6.34 -13.33
C PHE A 160 7.18 -7.31 -14.48
N GLY A 161 8.09 -7.40 -15.46
CA GLY A 161 8.02 -8.37 -16.56
C GLY A 161 8.02 -9.82 -16.07
N GLU A 162 8.77 -10.10 -15.00
CA GLU A 162 8.78 -11.39 -14.30
C GLU A 162 7.55 -11.62 -13.38
N GLN A 163 6.56 -10.72 -13.40
CA GLN A 163 5.37 -10.76 -12.55
C GLN A 163 5.65 -10.67 -11.03
N LYS A 164 6.85 -10.23 -10.63
CA LYS A 164 7.25 -10.02 -9.23
C LYS A 164 6.84 -8.63 -8.75
N PHE A 165 5.54 -8.33 -8.78
CA PHE A 165 5.00 -6.97 -8.57
C PHE A 165 5.38 -6.33 -7.24
N THR A 166 5.39 -7.09 -6.14
CA THR A 166 5.80 -6.58 -4.82
C THR A 166 7.26 -6.13 -4.82
N ARG A 167 8.15 -6.90 -5.46
CA ARG A 167 9.58 -6.56 -5.57
C ARG A 167 9.80 -5.40 -6.52
N ALA A 168 9.07 -5.36 -7.64
CA ALA A 168 9.07 -4.23 -8.56
C ALA A 168 8.67 -2.93 -7.82
N ASN A 169 7.60 -2.99 -7.04
CA ASN A 169 7.11 -1.86 -6.26
C ASN A 169 8.16 -1.35 -5.25
N ALA A 170 8.88 -2.25 -4.58
CA ALA A 170 9.97 -1.87 -3.67
C ALA A 170 11.10 -1.13 -4.40
N LYS A 171 11.43 -1.51 -5.64
CA LYS A 171 12.43 -0.77 -6.43
C LYS A 171 11.94 0.64 -6.80
N TYR A 172 10.67 0.77 -7.23
CA TYR A 172 10.10 2.07 -7.56
C TYR A 172 10.00 3.00 -6.35
N GLU A 173 9.55 2.49 -5.20
CA GLU A 173 9.46 3.24 -3.94
C GLU A 173 10.83 3.84 -3.56
N LYS A 174 11.89 3.04 -3.62
CA LYS A 174 13.25 3.52 -3.38
C LYS A 174 13.68 4.59 -4.39
N GLY A 175 13.32 4.42 -5.66
CA GLY A 175 13.59 5.42 -6.68
C GLY A 175 12.89 6.75 -6.39
N THR A 176 11.68 6.71 -5.82
CA THR A 176 10.96 7.93 -5.43
C THR A 176 11.60 8.64 -4.23
N GLN A 177 12.16 7.90 -3.28
CA GLN A 177 12.84 8.45 -2.09
C GLN A 177 14.10 9.22 -2.48
N LEU A 178 14.88 8.70 -3.44
CA LEU A 178 16.04 9.40 -3.98
C LEU A 178 15.70 10.77 -4.58
N LEU A 179 14.49 10.90 -5.13
CA LEU A 179 14.01 12.10 -5.81
C LEU A 179 13.10 12.97 -4.95
N GLU A 180 12.99 12.68 -3.65
CA GLU A 180 12.11 13.41 -2.74
C GLU A 180 12.59 14.84 -2.48
N SER A 181 13.90 15.00 -2.31
CA SER A 181 14.56 16.29 -2.11
C SER A 181 15.73 16.44 -3.09
N ILE A 182 15.50 17.27 -4.10
CA ILE A 182 16.44 17.59 -5.17
C ILE A 182 16.86 19.05 -5.04
N VAL A 183 18.15 19.25 -4.79
CA VAL A 183 18.78 20.58 -4.72
C VAL A 183 19.70 20.70 -5.92
N THR A 184 19.38 21.62 -6.82
CA THR A 184 20.17 21.95 -8.00
C THR A 184 19.73 23.31 -8.54
N ASP A 185 20.59 24.01 -9.26
CA ASP A 185 20.25 25.26 -9.95
C ASP A 185 19.72 25.01 -11.38
N SER A 186 19.92 23.81 -11.92
CA SER A 186 19.41 23.45 -13.25
C SER A 186 17.90 23.19 -13.21
N ASN A 187 17.15 24.02 -13.93
CA ASN A 187 15.73 23.82 -14.12
C ASN A 187 15.42 22.58 -14.97
N GLU A 188 16.25 22.28 -16.00
CA GLU A 188 16.05 21.07 -16.79
C GLU A 188 16.17 19.81 -15.91
N LEU A 189 17.19 19.76 -15.06
CA LEU A 189 17.43 18.61 -14.18
C LEU A 189 16.32 18.44 -13.14
N LYS A 190 15.81 19.54 -12.57
CA LYS A 190 14.63 19.51 -11.68
C LYS A 190 13.43 18.90 -12.39
N VAL A 191 13.11 19.38 -13.59
CA VAL A 191 11.98 18.88 -14.38
C VAL A 191 12.15 17.40 -14.70
N GLU A 192 13.36 16.96 -15.04
CA GLU A 192 13.64 15.55 -15.30
C GLU A 192 13.47 14.68 -14.05
N CYS A 193 13.94 15.14 -12.88
CA CYS A 193 13.75 14.46 -11.61
C CYS A 193 12.27 14.34 -11.24
N PHE A 194 11.49 15.42 -11.36
CA PHE A 194 10.06 15.39 -11.07
C PHE A 194 9.30 14.48 -12.05
N ARG A 195 9.63 14.51 -13.34
CA ARG A 195 9.05 13.61 -14.34
C ARG A 195 9.35 12.14 -14.01
N LEU A 196 10.59 11.82 -13.65
CA LEU A 196 10.95 10.46 -13.28
C LEU A 196 10.24 10.01 -12.00
N ARG A 197 10.19 10.86 -10.97
CA ARG A 197 9.48 10.56 -9.72
C ARG A 197 7.99 10.29 -9.97
N ALA A 198 7.32 11.11 -10.77
CA ALA A 198 5.94 10.86 -11.18
C ALA A 198 5.79 9.55 -11.96
N THR A 199 6.74 9.23 -12.85
CA THR A 199 6.76 7.96 -13.59
C THR A 199 6.87 6.74 -12.67
N LEU A 200 7.71 6.82 -11.64
CA LEU A 200 7.87 5.75 -10.66
C LEU A 200 6.57 5.52 -9.86
N PHE A 201 5.91 6.58 -9.40
CA PHE A 201 4.58 6.48 -8.80
C PHE A 201 3.53 5.90 -9.75
N ALA A 202 3.58 6.28 -11.05
CA ALA A 202 2.71 5.69 -12.05
C ALA A 202 2.96 4.18 -12.25
N ASN A 203 4.21 3.73 -12.16
CA ASN A 203 4.55 2.30 -12.21
C ASN A 203 4.11 1.55 -10.95
N MET A 204 4.23 2.16 -9.77
CA MET A 204 3.68 1.62 -8.51
C MET A 204 2.15 1.50 -8.59
N CYS A 205 1.47 2.51 -9.16
CA CYS A 205 0.04 2.47 -9.43
C CYS A 205 -0.33 1.22 -10.24
N LEU A 206 0.44 0.88 -11.29
CA LEU A 206 0.24 -0.33 -12.09
C LEU A 206 0.56 -1.63 -11.31
N CYS A 207 1.62 -1.66 -10.51
CA CYS A 207 1.93 -2.80 -9.64
C CYS A 207 0.77 -3.11 -8.69
N PHE A 208 0.21 -2.09 -8.05
CA PHE A 208 -0.92 -2.25 -7.14
C PHE A 208 -2.21 -2.71 -7.86
N GLN A 209 -2.41 -2.35 -9.13
CA GLN A 209 -3.49 -2.94 -9.92
C GLN A 209 -3.30 -4.46 -10.10
N LYS A 210 -2.07 -4.88 -10.42
CA LYS A 210 -1.74 -6.30 -10.58
C LYS A 210 -1.86 -7.10 -9.29
N LEU A 211 -1.69 -6.43 -8.14
CA LEU A 211 -1.86 -7.00 -6.81
C LEU A 211 -3.30 -6.89 -6.26
N ASN A 212 -4.26 -6.37 -7.04
CA ASN A 212 -5.64 -6.07 -6.60
C ASN A 212 -5.74 -5.12 -5.39
N GLN A 213 -4.70 -4.32 -5.14
CA GLN A 213 -4.66 -3.31 -4.08
C GLN A 213 -5.09 -1.94 -4.62
N PHE A 214 -6.34 -1.85 -5.06
CA PHE A 214 -6.84 -0.70 -5.82
C PHE A 214 -6.78 0.63 -5.07
N ALA A 215 -6.97 0.64 -3.75
CA ALA A 215 -6.84 1.85 -2.95
C ALA A 215 -5.42 2.43 -3.01
N LEU A 216 -4.39 1.57 -2.90
CA LEU A 216 -2.99 1.99 -3.04
C LEU A 216 -2.68 2.39 -4.48
N SER A 217 -3.27 1.72 -5.46
CA SER A 217 -3.15 2.11 -6.87
C SER A 217 -3.65 3.55 -7.11
N VAL A 218 -4.84 3.90 -6.59
CA VAL A 218 -5.39 5.26 -6.69
C VAL A 218 -4.51 6.27 -5.96
N LYS A 219 -4.06 5.96 -4.74
CA LYS A 219 -3.16 6.84 -3.95
C LYS A 219 -1.90 7.21 -4.74
N ASN A 220 -1.21 6.20 -5.30
CA ASN A 220 0.03 6.42 -6.05
C ASN A 220 -0.22 7.17 -7.37
N GLY A 221 -1.34 6.89 -8.06
CA GLY A 221 -1.71 7.65 -9.26
C GLY A 221 -1.96 9.14 -8.96
N LYS A 222 -2.69 9.45 -7.87
CA LYS A 222 -2.93 10.83 -7.46
C LYS A 222 -1.63 11.55 -7.07
N GLU A 223 -0.71 10.87 -6.38
CA GLU A 223 0.60 11.44 -6.05
C GLU A 223 1.42 11.74 -7.30
N ALA A 224 1.41 10.85 -8.30
CA ALA A 224 2.06 11.10 -9.58
C ALA A 224 1.51 12.35 -10.28
N LEU A 225 0.18 12.51 -10.35
CA LEU A 225 -0.44 13.70 -10.93
C LEU A 225 -0.09 14.97 -10.15
N LYS A 226 -0.13 14.91 -8.82
CA LYS A 226 0.25 16.03 -7.94
C LYS A 226 1.67 16.50 -8.22
N ILE A 227 2.64 15.58 -8.32
CA ILE A 227 4.03 15.93 -8.65
C ILE A 227 4.12 16.65 -10.01
N LEU A 228 3.39 16.18 -11.03
CA LEU A 228 3.38 16.82 -12.34
C LEU A 228 2.78 18.23 -12.29
N VAL A 229 1.67 18.42 -11.58
CA VAL A 229 0.96 19.69 -11.48
C VAL A 229 1.74 20.70 -10.63
N ASP A 230 2.11 20.33 -9.40
CA ASP A 230 2.77 21.22 -8.44
C ASP A 230 4.11 21.74 -8.96
N ASN A 231 4.78 20.97 -9.83
CA ASN A 231 6.08 21.31 -10.41
C ASN A 231 6.00 21.73 -11.88
N SER A 232 4.80 22.01 -12.41
CA SER A 232 4.58 22.46 -13.80
C SER A 232 5.21 21.55 -14.88
N VAL A 233 5.29 20.24 -14.62
CA VAL A 233 5.84 19.26 -15.57
C VAL A 233 4.77 18.87 -16.59
N VAL A 234 5.04 19.19 -17.86
CA VAL A 234 4.19 18.81 -18.99
C VAL A 234 4.61 17.45 -19.53
N ASP A 235 3.73 16.45 -19.39
CA ASP A 235 3.89 15.09 -19.88
C ASP A 235 2.52 14.44 -20.09
N ASP A 236 1.89 14.73 -21.24
CA ASP A 236 0.51 14.30 -21.52
C ASP A 236 0.40 12.78 -21.65
N ASP A 237 1.39 12.11 -22.25
CA ASP A 237 1.40 10.64 -22.37
C ASP A 237 1.39 9.96 -21.00
N LEU A 238 2.20 10.46 -20.07
CA LEU A 238 2.21 9.96 -18.70
C LEU A 238 0.89 10.25 -17.98
N ARG A 239 0.34 11.47 -18.08
CA ARG A 239 -0.96 11.84 -17.47
C ARG A 239 -2.07 10.94 -17.96
N VAL A 240 -2.17 10.71 -19.28
CA VAL A 240 -3.17 9.82 -19.90
C VAL A 240 -3.10 8.42 -19.32
N LYS A 241 -1.89 7.86 -19.17
CA LYS A 241 -1.68 6.55 -18.55
C LYS A 241 -2.10 6.54 -17.08
N ILE A 242 -1.78 7.59 -16.32
CA ILE A 242 -2.12 7.69 -14.89
C ILE A 242 -3.64 7.79 -14.71
N TYR A 243 -4.32 8.71 -15.39
CA TYR A 243 -5.78 8.85 -15.32
C TYR A 243 -6.49 7.55 -15.69
N SER A 244 -6.10 6.92 -16.80
CA SER A 244 -6.65 5.62 -17.21
C SER A 244 -6.51 4.55 -16.13
N ARG A 245 -5.36 4.49 -15.44
CA ARG A 245 -5.13 3.55 -14.33
C ARG A 245 -6.01 3.90 -13.11
N ILE A 246 -6.09 5.17 -12.71
CA ILE A 246 -6.92 5.57 -11.56
C ILE A 246 -8.40 5.24 -11.80
N ILE A 247 -8.94 5.55 -12.98
CA ILE A 247 -10.34 5.25 -13.35
C ILE A 247 -10.60 3.75 -13.22
N LYS A 248 -9.74 2.91 -13.80
CA LYS A 248 -9.84 1.44 -13.69
C LYS A 248 -9.85 1.00 -12.22
N SER A 249 -8.95 1.52 -11.40
CA SER A 249 -8.88 1.16 -9.98
C SER A 249 -10.13 1.60 -9.20
N LEU A 250 -10.65 2.80 -9.46
CA LEU A 250 -11.87 3.30 -8.81
C LEU A 250 -13.11 2.48 -9.22
N VAL A 251 -13.21 2.07 -10.49
CA VAL A 251 -14.28 1.18 -10.97
C VAL A 251 -14.23 -0.16 -10.23
N GLN A 252 -13.05 -0.77 -10.06
CA GLN A 252 -12.91 -2.00 -9.28
C GLN A 252 -13.31 -1.82 -7.80
N MET A 253 -13.12 -0.62 -7.26
CA MET A 253 -13.57 -0.25 -5.91
C MET A 253 -15.05 0.12 -5.81
N LYS A 254 -15.81 0.07 -6.92
CA LYS A 254 -17.21 0.55 -7.03
C LYS A 254 -17.39 2.02 -6.66
N LYS A 255 -16.34 2.84 -6.79
CA LYS A 255 -16.35 4.29 -6.57
C LYS A 255 -16.62 5.01 -7.89
N ILE A 256 -17.79 4.78 -8.46
CA ILE A 256 -18.10 5.17 -9.85
C ILE A 256 -18.15 6.69 -10.04
N GLU A 257 -18.75 7.42 -9.09
CA GLU A 257 -18.81 8.88 -9.13
C GLU A 257 -17.41 9.52 -9.11
N GLU A 258 -16.53 9.03 -8.22
CA GLU A 258 -15.13 9.48 -8.18
C GLU A 258 -14.40 9.17 -9.50
N ALA A 259 -14.65 8.00 -10.11
CA ALA A 259 -14.06 7.60 -11.38
C ALA A 259 -14.48 8.52 -12.53
N ILE A 260 -15.75 8.92 -12.56
CA ILE A 260 -16.27 9.84 -13.57
C ILE A 260 -15.69 11.24 -13.39
N LYS A 261 -15.66 11.74 -12.14
CA LYS A 261 -15.09 13.06 -11.82
C LYS A 261 -13.64 13.17 -12.31
N ILE A 262 -12.79 12.24 -11.89
CA ILE A 262 -11.37 12.27 -12.27
C ILE A 262 -11.16 12.01 -13.76
N GLY A 263 -12.04 11.26 -14.41
CA GLY A 263 -11.97 11.04 -15.86
C GLY A 263 -12.31 12.29 -16.67
N ASN A 264 -13.29 13.09 -16.24
CA ASN A 264 -13.59 14.37 -16.89
C ASN A 264 -12.42 15.35 -16.71
N GLU A 265 -11.91 15.49 -15.47
CA GLU A 265 -10.69 16.30 -15.19
C GLU A 265 -9.52 15.85 -16.07
N GLY A 266 -9.35 14.53 -16.23
CA GLY A 266 -8.30 13.95 -17.06
C GLY A 266 -8.40 14.35 -18.54
N VAL A 267 -9.59 14.22 -19.14
CA VAL A 267 -9.83 14.57 -20.55
C VAL A 267 -9.60 16.05 -20.82
N GLU A 268 -9.98 16.94 -19.89
CA GLU A 268 -9.78 18.39 -20.02
C GLU A 268 -8.30 18.79 -19.87
N SER A 269 -7.51 17.99 -19.15
CA SER A 269 -6.12 18.33 -18.78
C SER A 269 -5.04 17.89 -19.78
N VAL A 270 -5.40 17.22 -20.88
CA VAL A 270 -4.47 16.62 -21.86
C VAL A 270 -4.94 16.86 -23.29
N LYS A 271 -4.00 16.89 -24.25
CA LYS A 271 -4.34 17.09 -25.67
C LYS A 271 -5.09 15.91 -26.30
N ASP A 272 -4.67 14.67 -26.01
CA ASP A 272 -5.33 13.45 -26.48
C ASP A 272 -5.80 12.60 -25.30
N GLY A 273 -7.08 12.76 -24.95
CA GLY A 273 -7.75 12.02 -23.89
C GLY A 273 -8.34 10.68 -24.32
N SER A 274 -8.06 10.15 -25.52
CA SER A 274 -8.76 8.98 -26.09
C SER A 274 -8.77 7.76 -25.18
N LEU A 275 -7.64 7.44 -24.53
CA LEU A 275 -7.54 6.34 -23.58
C LEU A 275 -8.33 6.62 -22.28
N ILE A 276 -8.36 7.87 -21.82
CA ILE A 276 -9.14 8.29 -20.65
C ILE A 276 -10.63 8.15 -20.96
N SER A 277 -11.06 8.68 -22.10
CA SER A 277 -12.44 8.59 -22.61
C SER A 277 -12.93 7.16 -22.71
N LYS A 278 -12.08 6.23 -23.16
CA LYS A 278 -12.42 4.80 -23.23
C LYS A 278 -12.72 4.20 -21.86
N GLU A 279 -11.96 4.54 -20.82
CA GLU A 279 -12.22 4.04 -19.47
C GLU A 279 -13.38 4.77 -18.79
N LEU A 280 -13.50 6.08 -19.04
CA LEU A 280 -14.61 6.91 -18.57
C LEU A 280 -15.96 6.41 -19.11
N ALA A 281 -16.01 5.98 -20.38
CA ALA A 281 -17.21 5.40 -20.98
C ALA A 281 -17.70 4.16 -20.21
N LYS A 282 -16.78 3.28 -19.77
CA LYS A 282 -17.13 2.11 -18.95
C LYS A 282 -17.69 2.52 -17.59
N ALA A 283 -17.09 3.51 -16.93
CA ALA A 283 -17.59 4.02 -15.65
C ALA A 283 -19.00 4.61 -15.80
N LYS A 284 -19.25 5.40 -16.85
CA LYS A 284 -20.58 5.96 -17.16
C LYS A 284 -21.62 4.89 -17.47
N GLN A 285 -21.23 3.83 -18.18
CA GLN A 285 -22.11 2.69 -18.43
C GLN A 285 -22.53 2.01 -17.12
N ILE A 286 -21.58 1.73 -16.23
CA ILE A 286 -21.86 1.12 -14.92
C ILE A 286 -22.81 2.02 -14.11
N GLN A 287 -22.58 3.32 -14.08
CA GLN A 287 -23.48 4.27 -13.41
C GLN A 287 -24.90 4.17 -13.96
N ALA A 288 -25.07 4.24 -15.29
CA ALA A 288 -26.39 4.17 -15.92
C ALA A 288 -27.13 2.85 -15.60
N GLU A 289 -26.41 1.72 -15.57
CA GLU A 289 -26.98 0.43 -15.19
C GLU A 289 -27.43 0.38 -13.72
N GLU A 290 -26.64 0.95 -12.80
CA GLU A 290 -26.98 1.06 -11.38
C GLU A 290 -28.21 1.96 -11.16
N GLU A 291 -28.30 3.08 -11.86
CA GLU A 291 -29.45 3.97 -11.80
C GLU A 291 -30.72 3.33 -12.36
N ALA A 292 -30.61 2.60 -13.47
CA ALA A 292 -31.73 1.86 -14.05
C ALA A 292 -32.24 0.79 -13.08
N LYS A 293 -31.34 0.01 -12.46
CA LYS A 293 -31.69 -0.98 -11.43
C LYS A 293 -32.34 -0.31 -10.21
N ARG A 294 -31.79 0.82 -9.76
CA ARG A 294 -32.34 1.60 -8.64
C ARG A 294 -33.77 2.07 -8.94
N LYS A 295 -34.01 2.66 -10.12
CA LYS A 295 -35.35 3.07 -10.57
C LYS A 295 -36.32 1.89 -10.63
N GLN A 296 -35.88 0.75 -11.18
CA GLN A 296 -36.71 -0.45 -11.26
C GLN A 296 -37.07 -1.00 -9.87
N MET A 297 -36.12 -0.98 -8.92
CA MET A 297 -36.34 -1.41 -7.53
C MET A 297 -37.37 -0.51 -6.84
N TYR A 298 -37.22 0.82 -6.93
CA TYR A 298 -38.20 1.78 -6.38
C TYR A 298 -39.59 1.60 -7.00
N ALA A 299 -39.69 1.41 -8.32
CA ALA A 299 -40.97 1.18 -8.99
C ALA A 299 -41.66 -0.12 -8.53
N LYS A 300 -40.90 -1.16 -8.19
CA LYS A 300 -41.45 -2.41 -7.62
C LYS A 300 -41.93 -2.22 -6.18
N MET A 301 -41.20 -1.44 -5.36
CA MET A 301 -41.57 -1.16 -3.97
C MET A 301 -42.82 -0.26 -3.85
N MET A 302 -43.04 0.63 -4.82
CA MET A 302 -44.18 1.56 -4.84
C MET A 302 -45.45 0.99 -5.48
N LYS A 303 -45.48 -0.28 -5.90
CA LYS A 303 -46.73 -0.93 -6.33
C LYS A 303 -47.58 -1.22 -5.08
N PRO A 304 -48.83 -0.72 -4.99
CA PRO A 304 -49.71 -1.04 -3.86
C PRO A 304 -49.93 -2.56 -3.78
N SER A 305 -49.90 -3.11 -2.57
CA SER A 305 -50.40 -4.45 -2.26
C SER A 305 -51.92 -4.48 -2.47
N PHE A 306 -52.35 -4.54 -3.73
CA PHE A 306 -53.74 -4.77 -4.09
C PHE A 306 -53.87 -6.23 -4.49
N LEU A 307 -54.39 -7.03 -3.54
CA LEU A 307 -55.40 -8.09 -3.69
C LEU A 307 -55.12 -9.29 -2.77
N GLY A 308 -56.10 -9.57 -1.90
CA GLY A 308 -56.16 -10.82 -1.14
C GLY A 308 -57.37 -10.85 -0.21
N GLY A 309 -58.58 -11.04 -0.77
CA GLY A 309 -59.78 -11.29 0.02
C GLY A 309 -61.07 -11.34 -0.78
N ASN A 310 -61.24 -12.37 -1.62
CA ASN A 310 -62.53 -12.76 -2.16
C ASN A 310 -62.90 -14.12 -1.55
N GLY A 311 -64.11 -14.27 -0.99
CA GLY A 311 -64.61 -15.55 -0.48
C GLY A 311 -65.88 -15.41 0.33
N GLY A 312 -67.02 -15.83 -0.25
CA GLY A 312 -68.28 -15.95 0.49
C GLY A 312 -69.51 -16.00 -0.41
N SER A 313 -69.66 -17.08 -1.17
CA SER A 313 -70.96 -17.53 -1.68
C SER A 313 -71.86 -17.91 -0.49
N ASP A 314 -73.08 -17.38 -0.41
CA ASP A 314 -74.16 -18.12 0.22
C ASP A 314 -75.51 -17.85 -0.43
N ALA A 315 -76.25 -18.94 -0.62
CA ALA A 315 -77.54 -19.01 -1.26
C ALA A 315 -78.65 -18.73 -0.23
N GLY A 316 -79.64 -17.93 -0.61
CA GLY A 316 -80.82 -17.67 0.22
C GLY A 316 -82.01 -17.23 -0.61
N ALA A 317 -82.84 -18.19 -1.00
CA ALA A 317 -84.12 -17.97 -1.64
C ALA A 317 -85.08 -17.15 -0.77
N LYS A 318 -85.87 -16.25 -1.39
CA LYS A 318 -87.34 -16.13 -1.23
C LYS A 318 -87.93 -15.00 -2.08
N THR A 319 -88.75 -15.42 -3.04
CA THR A 319 -90.10 -14.93 -3.39
C THR A 319 -90.49 -13.47 -3.15
N GLY A 320 -91.01 -12.82 -4.18
CA GLY A 320 -91.94 -11.69 -4.03
C GLY A 320 -92.13 -10.88 -5.31
N ASP A 321 -93.24 -11.12 -6.00
CA ASP A 321 -93.84 -10.26 -7.02
C ASP A 321 -93.79 -8.76 -6.65
N GLN A 322 -93.56 -7.87 -7.62
CA GLN A 322 -94.61 -6.98 -8.15
C GLN A 322 -94.12 -6.05 -9.26
N LYS A 323 -94.83 -6.19 -10.37
CA LYS A 323 -95.20 -5.26 -11.45
C LYS A 323 -94.93 -3.76 -11.32
N ASP A 324 -94.56 -3.24 -12.50
CA ASP A 324 -95.06 -2.06 -13.21
C ASP A 324 -94.70 -0.62 -12.77
N ILE A 325 -94.31 0.13 -13.82
CA ILE A 325 -94.13 1.58 -14.04
C ILE A 325 -92.73 2.14 -13.79
#